data_AF-A0A1I4EH78-F1
#
_entry.id   AF-A0A1I4EH78-F1
#
_cell.length_a   1.000
_cell.length_b   1.000
_cell.length_c   1.000
_cell.angle_alpha   90.00
_cell.angle_beta   90.00
_cell.angle_gamma   90.00
#
_symmetry.space_group_name_H-M   'P 1'
#
loop_
_entity.id
_entity.type
_entity.pdbx_description
1 polymer ?
#
loop_
_entity_poly.entity_id
_entity_poly.type
_entity_poly.pdbx_seq_one_letter_code
_entity_poly.pdbx_strand_id
1 'polypeptide(L)'
;MKAKPPVSNIEYSLINDKLILSTTDAKKAITYVNQQFIEVSGVTNDELLSKAHNVDHRPEKRPETFTYLWKTLKDRKSWTDLIKNRRNNGDIVLTDFMRQIQTLLRMTIGKHIAKALFLPMLLLFSVALAGWWNCTPSTVAPWLNNFISVATIGAGLVISFRIYSITQACTETFAGCH
;
A
#
# COMPACT_ATOMS: atom_id res chain seq x y z
N MET A 1 35.42 17.16 -3.53
CA MET A 1 34.33 16.17 -3.64
C MET A 1 34.64 15.04 -2.68
N LYS A 2 33.77 14.71 -1.72
CA LYS A 2 33.99 13.55 -0.84
C LYS A 2 33.90 12.28 -1.69
N ALA A 3 34.94 11.45 -1.65
CA ALA A 3 34.92 10.14 -2.31
C ALA A 3 33.81 9.29 -1.70
N LYS A 4 33.03 8.63 -2.56
CA LYS A 4 31.92 7.79 -2.10
C LYS A 4 32.48 6.47 -1.56
N PRO A 5 31.91 5.93 -0.46
CA PRO A 5 32.35 4.65 0.09
C PRO A 5 32.20 3.52 -0.96
N PRO A 6 32.88 2.38 -0.82
CA PRO A 6 32.62 1.22 -1.68
C PRO A 6 31.17 0.74 -1.55
N VAL A 7 30.61 0.14 -2.60
CA VAL A 7 29.27 -0.48 -2.55
C VAL A 7 29.37 -1.70 -1.62
N SER A 8 28.54 -1.74 -0.59
CA SER A 8 28.43 -2.90 0.28
C SER A 8 27.48 -3.92 -0.37
N ASN A 9 27.72 -5.21 -0.19
CA ASN A 9 26.81 -6.29 -0.61
C ASN A 9 25.66 -6.51 0.39
N ILE A 10 25.43 -5.57 1.31
CA ILE A 10 24.40 -5.68 2.35
C ILE A 10 23.09 -5.16 1.78
N GLU A 11 22.08 -6.02 1.74
CA GLU A 11 20.73 -5.66 1.33
C GLU A 11 19.96 -5.06 2.50
N TYR A 12 19.52 -3.81 2.35
CA TYR A 12 18.65 -3.15 3.30
C TYR A 12 17.20 -3.55 3.03
N SER A 13 16.63 -4.35 3.92
CA SER A 13 15.24 -4.79 3.83
C SER A 13 14.28 -3.65 4.17
N LEU A 14 13.40 -3.33 3.23
CA LEU A 14 12.29 -2.41 3.47
C LEU A 14 11.28 -3.08 4.40
N ILE A 15 11.06 -2.47 5.57
CA ILE A 15 10.01 -2.89 6.51
C ILE A 15 8.65 -2.78 5.79
N ASN A 16 7.80 -3.81 5.94
CA ASN A 16 6.56 -3.99 5.17
C ASN A 16 5.55 -2.83 5.22
N ASP A 17 5.71 -1.89 6.15
CA ASP A 17 4.79 -0.76 6.37
C ASP A 17 5.40 0.60 6.03
N LYS A 18 6.57 0.64 5.38
CA LYS A 18 7.20 1.89 4.92
C LYS A 18 6.95 2.09 3.43
N LEU A 19 6.22 3.16 3.10
CA LEU A 19 6.02 3.62 1.74
C LEU A 19 7.18 4.54 1.34
N ILE A 20 7.76 4.41 0.16
CA ILE A 20 8.82 5.31 -0.29
C ILE A 20 8.30 6.09 -1.48
N LEU A 21 8.02 7.38 -1.28
CA LEU A 21 7.42 8.22 -2.30
C LEU A 21 8.39 9.32 -2.71
N SER A 22 8.56 9.48 -4.01
CA SER A 22 9.23 10.62 -4.63
C SER A 22 8.44 11.11 -5.83
N THR A 23 8.29 12.41 -5.97
CA THR A 23 7.68 13.07 -7.13
C THR A 23 8.75 13.77 -7.93
N THR A 24 8.62 13.73 -9.26
CA THR A 24 9.62 14.25 -10.18
C THR A 24 8.96 15.10 -11.25
N ASP A 25 9.67 16.13 -11.70
CA ASP A 25 9.27 16.95 -12.84
C ASP A 25 9.65 16.27 -14.18
N ALA A 26 9.08 16.72 -15.30
CA ALA A 26 9.39 16.25 -16.66
C ALA A 26 10.88 16.36 -17.02
N LYS A 27 11.63 17.23 -16.33
CA LYS A 27 13.09 17.38 -16.42
C LYS A 27 13.88 16.42 -15.53
N LYS A 28 13.23 15.43 -14.91
CA LYS A 28 13.85 14.46 -13.99
C LYS A 28 14.42 15.10 -12.72
N ALA A 29 13.87 16.23 -12.28
CA ALA A 29 14.24 16.83 -11.00
C ALA A 29 13.27 16.33 -9.92
N ILE A 30 13.77 15.97 -8.74
CA ILE A 30 12.92 15.63 -7.59
C ILE A 30 12.23 16.91 -7.13
N THR A 31 10.91 16.89 -7.06
CA THR A 31 10.11 18.00 -6.52
C THR A 31 9.63 17.75 -5.10
N TYR A 32 9.48 16.47 -4.73
CA TYR A 32 9.03 16.08 -3.40
C TYR A 32 9.54 14.68 -3.04
N VAL A 33 9.82 14.48 -1.74
CA VAL A 33 10.12 13.17 -1.15
C VAL A 33 9.43 13.07 0.21
N ASN A 34 9.02 11.85 0.59
CA ASN A 34 8.50 11.61 1.93
C ASN A 34 9.63 11.32 2.94
N GLN A 35 9.31 11.39 4.24
CA GLN A 35 10.27 11.15 5.32
C GLN A 35 10.91 9.75 5.25
N GLN A 36 10.13 8.74 4.86
CA GLN A 36 10.60 7.37 4.70
C GLN A 36 11.66 7.26 3.59
N PHE A 37 11.55 8.02 2.51
CA PHE A 37 12.58 8.11 1.47
C PHE A 37 13.90 8.64 2.04
N ILE A 38 13.85 9.69 2.88
CA ILE A 38 15.04 10.31 3.51
C ILE A 38 15.73 9.29 4.42
N GLU A 39 14.97 8.60 5.27
CA GLU A 39 15.50 7.55 6.16
C GLU A 39 16.19 6.41 5.40
N VAL A 40 15.52 5.91 4.35
CA VAL A 40 16.00 4.77 3.56
C VAL A 40 17.19 5.17 2.70
N SER A 41 17.16 6.34 2.05
CA SER A 41 18.27 6.80 1.20
C SER A 41 19.49 7.26 2.01
N GLY A 42 19.30 7.69 3.26
CA GLY A 42 20.35 8.26 4.08
C GLY A 42 20.90 9.59 3.53
N VAL A 43 20.11 10.28 2.71
CA VAL A 43 20.41 11.58 2.11
C VAL A 43 19.42 12.60 2.65
N THR A 44 19.91 13.80 2.97
CA THR A 44 19.07 14.87 3.51
C THR A 44 18.15 15.47 2.43
N ASN A 45 17.01 16.03 2.85
CA ASN A 45 16.04 16.63 1.92
C ASN A 45 16.68 17.71 1.04
N ASP A 46 17.51 18.56 1.64
CA ASP A 46 18.16 19.68 0.96
C ASP A 46 19.13 19.21 -0.14
N GLU A 47 19.80 18.08 0.07
CA GLU A 47 20.67 17.45 -0.93
C GLU A 47 19.89 16.75 -2.05
N LEU A 48 18.66 16.28 -1.77
CA LEU A 48 17.78 15.62 -2.75
C LEU A 48 17.07 16.61 -3.65
N LEU A 49 16.61 17.74 -3.11
CA LEU A 49 15.89 18.78 -3.85
C LEU A 49 16.83 19.66 -4.70
N SER A 50 18.10 19.79 -4.30
CA SER A 50 19.10 20.60 -5.03
C SER A 50 19.81 19.85 -6.16
N LYS A 51 19.70 18.51 -6.22
CA LYS A 51 20.35 17.68 -7.25
C LYS A 51 19.30 17.16 -8.23
N ALA A 52 19.41 17.55 -9.51
CA ALA A 52 18.77 16.83 -10.61
C ALA A 52 19.10 15.34 -10.47
N HIS A 53 18.14 14.42 -10.65
CA HIS A 53 18.21 12.99 -10.33
C HIS A 53 19.49 12.26 -10.80
N ASN A 54 20.59 12.49 -10.08
CA ASN A 54 21.85 11.79 -10.16
C ASN A 54 22.19 11.29 -8.75
N VAL A 55 21.15 10.79 -8.06
CA VAL A 55 21.35 9.91 -6.90
C VAL A 55 21.97 8.65 -7.45
N ASP A 56 23.30 8.71 -7.42
CA ASP A 56 24.30 7.73 -7.73
C ASP A 56 23.80 6.38 -8.26
N HIS A 57 23.92 6.24 -9.57
CA HIS A 57 23.67 5.01 -10.28
C HIS A 57 24.49 3.89 -9.64
N ARG A 58 23.82 2.79 -9.27
CA ARG A 58 24.51 1.53 -9.03
C ARG A 58 25.36 1.16 -10.26
N PRO A 59 26.48 0.44 -10.07
CA PRO A 59 27.38 0.02 -11.15
C PRO A 59 26.75 -0.93 -12.20
N GLU A 60 25.56 -1.44 -11.95
CA GLU A 60 25.03 -2.66 -12.59
C GLU A 60 23.61 -2.45 -13.14
N LYS A 61 23.40 -1.37 -13.90
CA LYS A 61 22.11 -1.12 -14.59
C LYS A 61 22.23 -1.50 -16.05
N ARG A 62 21.29 -2.32 -16.53
CA ARG A 62 21.03 -2.51 -17.97
C ARG A 62 20.44 -1.19 -18.51
N PRO A 63 21.12 -0.50 -19.46
CA PRO A 63 20.65 0.78 -20.03
C PRO A 63 19.23 0.69 -20.63
N GLU A 64 18.87 -0.51 -21.06
CA GLU A 64 17.59 -0.85 -21.69
C GLU A 64 16.39 -0.57 -20.76
N THR A 65 16.48 -0.94 -19.48
CA THR A 65 15.40 -0.73 -18.50
C THR A 65 15.07 0.76 -18.34
N PHE A 66 16.10 1.62 -18.29
CA PHE A 66 15.91 3.07 -18.17
C PHE A 66 15.35 3.68 -19.45
N THR A 67 15.79 3.17 -20.61
CA THR A 67 15.25 3.61 -21.90
C THR A 67 13.77 3.29 -21.99
N TYR A 68 13.37 2.09 -21.56
CA TYR A 68 11.97 1.65 -21.53
C TYR A 68 11.14 2.45 -20.52
N LEU A 69 11.66 2.71 -19.32
CA LEU A 69 11.04 3.60 -18.33
C LEU A 69 10.71 4.97 -18.95
N TRP A 70 11.71 5.65 -19.55
CA TRP A 70 11.50 6.99 -20.10
C TRP A 70 10.57 6.99 -21.31
N LYS A 71 10.59 5.94 -22.13
CA LYS A 71 9.64 5.77 -23.23
C LYS A 71 8.21 5.64 -22.68
N THR A 72 8.00 4.79 -21.68
CA THR A 72 6.69 4.55 -21.06
C THR A 72 6.13 5.83 -20.41
N LEU A 73 6.98 6.58 -19.70
CA LEU A 73 6.60 7.86 -19.09
C LEU A 73 6.25 8.93 -20.13
N LYS A 74 6.95 8.99 -21.27
CA LYS A 74 6.61 9.90 -22.38
C LYS A 74 5.23 9.58 -22.98
N ASP A 75 4.86 8.31 -23.00
CA ASP A 75 3.55 7.85 -23.48
C ASP A 75 2.42 8.04 -22.45
N ARG A 76 2.68 8.74 -21.33
CA ARG A 76 1.75 8.93 -20.19
C ARG A 76 1.23 7.62 -19.59
N LYS A 77 2.02 6.54 -19.69
CA LYS A 77 1.70 5.23 -19.10
C LYS A 77 2.42 5.07 -17.77
N SER A 78 1.79 4.33 -16.85
CA SER A 78 2.43 3.90 -15.61
C SER A 78 3.50 2.86 -15.91
N TRP A 79 4.62 2.90 -15.17
CA TRP A 79 5.71 1.95 -15.28
C TRP A 79 6.05 1.35 -13.92
N THR A 80 6.36 0.05 -13.92
CA THR A 80 6.62 -0.75 -12.72
C THR A 80 7.77 -1.70 -13.01
N ASP A 81 8.79 -1.71 -12.15
CA ASP A 81 9.90 -2.67 -12.22
C ASP A 81 10.63 -2.77 -10.88
N LEU A 82 11.43 -3.82 -10.71
CA LEU A 82 12.31 -4.04 -9.57
C LEU A 82 13.64 -3.33 -9.80
N ILE A 83 13.86 -2.21 -9.10
CA ILE A 83 15.11 -1.45 -9.21
C ILE A 83 15.99 -1.65 -7.98
N LYS A 84 17.26 -1.93 -8.26
CA LYS A 84 18.38 -1.95 -7.32
C LYS A 84 18.94 -0.53 -7.12
N ASN A 85 18.66 0.11 -5.99
CA ASN A 85 19.14 1.46 -5.63
C ASN A 85 20.25 1.44 -4.58
N ARG A 86 21.15 2.43 -4.62
CA ARG A 86 22.29 2.56 -3.70
C ARG A 86 21.97 3.59 -2.62
N ARG A 87 22.27 3.27 -1.36
CA ARG A 87 22.17 4.17 -0.21
C ARG A 87 23.47 4.98 -0.04
N ASN A 88 23.40 6.14 0.63
CA ASN A 88 24.56 7.01 0.86
C ASN A 88 25.73 6.29 1.57
N ASN A 89 25.43 5.36 2.47
CA ASN A 89 26.41 4.54 3.19
C ASN A 89 27.02 3.40 2.36
N GLY A 90 26.58 3.18 1.11
CA GLY A 90 27.04 2.10 0.24
C GLY A 90 26.11 0.91 0.14
N ASP A 91 25.09 0.80 1.00
CA ASP A 91 24.16 -0.34 1.02
C ASP A 91 23.22 -0.39 -0.18
N ILE A 92 22.65 -1.56 -0.38
CA ILE A 92 21.81 -1.93 -1.50
C ILE A 92 20.34 -1.96 -1.03
N VAL A 93 19.51 -1.06 -1.55
CA VAL A 93 18.05 -1.08 -1.36
C VAL A 93 17.38 -1.65 -2.60
N LEU A 94 16.57 -2.70 -2.46
CA LEU A 94 15.66 -3.16 -3.52
C LEU A 94 14.35 -2.37 -3.42
N THR A 95 14.05 -1.59 -4.46
CA THR A 95 12.77 -0.90 -4.59
C THR A 95 11.89 -1.66 -5.58
N ASP A 96 10.83 -2.27 -5.05
CA ASP A 96 9.77 -2.91 -5.80
C ASP A 96 8.50 -2.04 -5.67
N PHE A 97 8.02 -1.48 -6.79
CA PHE A 97 6.81 -0.66 -6.79
C PHE A 97 5.55 -1.48 -6.49
N MET A 98 5.49 -2.75 -6.88
CA MET A 98 4.35 -3.62 -6.56
C MET A 98 4.23 -3.85 -5.06
N ARG A 99 5.36 -4.05 -4.37
CA ARG A 99 5.39 -4.16 -2.91
C ARG A 99 4.86 -2.90 -2.23
N GLN A 100 5.17 -1.72 -2.78
CA GLN A 100 4.67 -0.45 -2.25
C GLN A 100 3.18 -0.21 -2.50
N ILE A 101 2.64 -0.63 -3.66
CA ILE A 101 1.19 -0.62 -3.90
C ILE A 101 0.49 -1.52 -2.88
N GLN A 102 1.01 -2.73 -2.65
CA GLN A 102 0.42 -3.66 -1.67
C GLN A 102 0.44 -3.08 -0.25
N THR A 103 1.53 -2.41 0.16
CA THR A 103 1.60 -1.70 1.45
C THR A 103 0.56 -0.57 1.54
N LEU A 104 0.43 0.24 0.48
CA LEU A 104 -0.59 1.30 0.41
C LEU A 104 -2.01 0.74 0.56
N LEU A 105 -2.32 -0.33 -0.19
CA LEU A 105 -3.60 -1.01 -0.13
C LEU A 105 -3.84 -1.59 1.27
N ARG A 106 -2.85 -2.23 1.90
CA ARG A 106 -3.00 -2.76 3.27
C ARG A 106 -3.29 -1.67 4.29
N MET A 107 -2.62 -0.52 4.22
CA MET A 107 -2.85 0.59 5.16
C MET A 107 -4.22 1.24 4.98
N THR A 108 -4.69 1.39 3.74
CA THR A 108 -6.03 1.96 3.47
C THR A 108 -7.14 0.94 3.72
N ILE A 109 -7.05 -0.23 3.10
CA ILE A 109 -8.08 -1.28 3.18
C ILE A 109 -8.20 -1.80 4.62
N GLY A 110 -7.10 -2.05 5.32
CA GLY A 110 -7.13 -2.57 6.71
C GLY A 110 -7.90 -1.64 7.66
N LYS A 111 -7.68 -0.32 7.57
CA LYS A 111 -8.38 0.68 8.39
C LYS A 111 -9.87 0.77 8.05
N HIS A 112 -10.23 0.65 6.78
CA HIS A 112 -11.62 0.70 6.35
C HIS A 112 -12.38 -0.60 6.66
N ILE A 113 -11.74 -1.77 6.52
CA ILE A 113 -12.32 -3.07 6.87
C ILE A 113 -12.56 -3.16 8.37
N ALA A 114 -11.58 -2.77 9.21
CA ALA A 114 -11.74 -2.79 10.66
C ALA A 114 -12.95 -1.95 11.11
N LYS A 115 -13.09 -0.73 10.57
CA LYS A 115 -14.26 0.13 10.86
C LYS A 115 -15.57 -0.45 10.34
N ALA A 116 -15.57 -1.04 9.14
CA ALA A 116 -16.77 -1.60 8.53
C ALA A 116 -17.28 -2.87 9.23
N LEU A 117 -16.39 -3.67 9.83
CA LEU A 117 -16.75 -4.88 10.59
C LEU A 117 -17.08 -4.57 12.06
N PHE A 118 -16.48 -3.53 12.64
CA PHE A 118 -16.72 -3.16 14.04
C PHE A 118 -18.17 -2.74 14.31
N LEU A 119 -18.76 -1.95 13.40
CA LEU A 119 -20.13 -1.46 13.55
C LEU A 119 -21.20 -2.58 13.58
N PRO A 120 -21.25 -3.52 12.63
CA PRO A 120 -22.19 -4.64 12.68
C PRO A 120 -21.88 -5.61 13.83
N MET A 121 -20.60 -5.80 14.20
CA MET A 121 -20.25 -6.64 15.35
C MET A 121 -20.77 -6.04 16.67
N LEU A 122 -20.68 -4.72 16.85
CA LEU A 122 -21.21 -4.01 18.02
C LEU A 122 -22.75 -4.09 18.07
N LEU A 123 -23.40 -4.06 16.91
CA LEU A 123 -24.86 -4.20 16.78
C LEU A 123 -25.31 -5.64 17.05
N LEU A 124 -24.56 -6.66 16.62
CA LEU A 124 -24.83 -8.05 16.98
C LEU A 124 -24.59 -8.31 18.47
N PHE A 125 -23.56 -7.68 19.04
CA PHE A 125 -23.27 -7.77 20.48
C PHE A 125 -24.39 -7.13 21.32
N SER A 126 -24.97 -6.01 20.87
CA SER A 126 -26.11 -5.40 21.56
C SER A 126 -27.37 -6.26 21.49
N VAL A 127 -27.64 -6.94 20.36
CA VAL A 127 -28.74 -7.90 20.23
C VAL A 127 -28.52 -9.13 21.13
N ALA A 128 -27.28 -9.65 21.21
CA ALA A 128 -26.94 -10.76 22.10
C ALA A 128 -27.11 -10.39 23.58
N LEU A 129 -26.69 -9.18 23.97
CA LEU A 129 -26.92 -8.64 25.32
C LEU A 129 -28.42 -8.49 25.62
N ALA A 130 -29.23 -8.01 24.67
CA ALA A 130 -30.67 -7.91 24.85
C ALA A 130 -31.36 -9.29 25.03
N GLY A 131 -30.86 -10.33 24.35
CA GLY A 131 -31.30 -11.70 24.56
C GLY A 131 -30.97 -12.26 25.95
N TRP A 132 -29.82 -11.87 26.52
CA TRP A 132 -29.42 -12.25 27.89
C TRP A 132 -30.37 -11.69 28.96
N TRP A 133 -31.00 -10.55 28.70
CA TRP A 133 -32.03 -9.97 29.57
C TRP A 133 -33.42 -10.59 29.40
N ASN A 134 -33.53 -11.72 28.68
CA ASN A 134 -34.79 -12.46 28.48
C ASN A 134 -35.91 -11.62 27.81
N CYS A 135 -35.53 -10.60 27.03
CA CYS A 135 -36.46 -9.85 26.18
C CYS A 135 -37.00 -10.79 25.08
N THR A 136 -38.21 -11.33 25.27
CA THR A 136 -38.86 -12.26 24.34
C THR A 136 -39.66 -11.51 23.26
N PRO A 137 -39.87 -12.10 22.05
CA PRO A 137 -40.51 -11.44 20.90
C PRO A 137 -41.93 -10.89 21.16
N SER A 138 -42.59 -11.33 22.24
CA SER A 138 -43.91 -10.85 22.66
C SER A 138 -43.87 -9.50 23.39
N THR A 139 -42.70 -9.04 23.82
CA THR A 139 -42.51 -7.76 24.55
C THR A 139 -41.84 -6.66 23.74
N VAL A 140 -41.29 -6.99 22.56
CA VAL A 140 -40.60 -6.04 21.69
C VAL A 140 -41.47 -5.65 20.50
N ALA A 141 -41.52 -4.35 20.22
CA ALA A 141 -42.38 -3.81 19.19
C ALA A 141 -42.07 -4.43 17.80
N PRO A 142 -43.10 -4.73 16.97
CA PRO A 142 -42.92 -5.41 15.68
C PRO A 142 -41.91 -4.75 14.74
N TRP A 143 -41.76 -3.42 14.80
CA TRP A 143 -40.79 -2.67 14.01
C TRP A 143 -39.34 -3.05 14.34
N LEU A 144 -39.04 -3.40 15.59
CA LEU A 144 -37.69 -3.76 16.04
C LEU A 144 -37.29 -5.14 15.53
N ASN A 145 -38.24 -6.09 15.49
CA ASN A 145 -37.98 -7.44 14.97
C ASN A 145 -37.73 -7.43 13.45
N ASN A 146 -38.49 -6.60 12.73
CA ASN A 146 -38.26 -6.35 11.30
C ASN A 146 -36.90 -5.68 11.07
N PHE A 147 -36.52 -4.73 11.92
CA PHE A 147 -35.23 -4.07 11.83
C PHE A 147 -34.05 -5.04 12.02
N ILE A 148 -34.10 -5.90 13.05
CA ILE A 148 -33.06 -6.91 13.31
C ILE A 148 -32.94 -7.89 12.14
N SER A 149 -34.06 -8.33 11.59
CA SER A 149 -34.09 -9.25 10.44
C SER A 149 -33.45 -8.64 9.19
N VAL A 150 -33.83 -7.39 8.87
CA VAL A 150 -33.26 -6.65 7.73
C VAL A 150 -31.76 -6.38 7.92
N ALA A 151 -31.34 -6.02 9.14
CA ALA A 151 -29.92 -5.80 9.46
C ALA A 151 -29.08 -7.07 9.31
N THR A 152 -29.62 -8.23 9.71
CA THR A 152 -28.94 -9.53 9.61
C THR A 152 -28.76 -9.96 8.15
N ILE A 153 -29.80 -9.83 7.33
CA ILE A 153 -29.73 -10.12 5.88
C ILE A 153 -28.78 -9.15 5.18
N GLY A 154 -28.85 -7.86 5.49
CA GLY A 154 -27.97 -6.83 4.93
C GLY A 154 -26.50 -7.09 5.27
N ALA A 155 -26.18 -7.46 6.50
CA ALA A 155 -24.83 -7.82 6.92
C ALA A 155 -24.31 -9.05 6.14
N GLY A 156 -25.14 -10.08 5.96
CA GLY A 156 -24.79 -11.27 5.17
C GLY A 156 -24.47 -10.94 3.72
N LEU A 157 -25.26 -10.07 3.08
CA LEU A 157 -25.02 -9.63 1.71
C LEU A 157 -23.71 -8.84 1.57
N VAL A 158 -23.42 -7.93 2.51
CA VAL A 158 -22.17 -7.16 2.51
C VAL A 158 -20.96 -8.07 2.67
N ILE A 159 -21.02 -9.04 3.59
CA ILE A 159 -19.95 -10.02 3.80
C ILE A 159 -19.74 -10.85 2.54
N SER A 160 -20.83 -11.33 1.91
CA SER A 160 -20.77 -12.14 0.69
C SER A 160 -20.18 -11.36 -0.49
N PHE A 161 -20.58 -10.10 -0.67
CA PHE A 161 -20.00 -9.22 -1.69
C PHE A 161 -18.51 -8.96 -1.46
N ARG A 162 -18.09 -8.79 -0.20
CA ARG A 162 -16.67 -8.60 0.14
C ARG A 162 -15.85 -9.85 -0.13
N ILE A 163 -16.35 -11.04 0.25
CA ILE A 163 -15.69 -12.31 -0.07
C ILE A 163 -15.53 -12.45 -1.59
N TYR A 164 -16.60 -12.20 -2.36
CA TYR A 164 -16.55 -12.22 -3.83
C TYR A 164 -15.49 -11.26 -4.39
N SER A 165 -15.45 -10.02 -3.90
CA SER A 165 -14.46 -9.03 -4.35
C SER A 165 -13.01 -9.42 -4.04
N ILE A 166 -12.77 -10.09 -2.90
CA ILE A 166 -11.46 -10.59 -2.53
C ILE A 166 -11.07 -11.77 -3.44
N THR A 167 -11.99 -12.70 -3.68
CA THR A 167 -11.77 -13.81 -4.61
C THR A 167 -11.44 -13.31 -6.01
N GLN A 168 -12.15 -12.28 -6.50
CA GLN A 168 -11.90 -11.69 -7.81
C GLN A 168 -10.51 -11.03 -7.90
N ALA A 169 -10.13 -10.26 -6.87
CA ALA A 169 -8.80 -9.65 -6.79
C ALA A 169 -7.68 -10.71 -6.76
N CYS A 170 -7.89 -11.82 -6.06
CA CYS A 170 -6.96 -12.95 -6.07
C CYS A 170 -6.84 -13.60 -7.46
N THR A 171 -7.95 -13.81 -8.18
CA THR A 171 -7.91 -14.36 -9.55
C THR A 171 -7.19 -13.45 -10.54
N GLU A 172 -7.39 -12.14 -10.48
CA GLU A 172 -6.71 -11.20 -11.38
C GLU A 172 -5.20 -11.12 -11.09
N THR A 173 -4.80 -11.24 -9.83
CA THR A 173 -3.37 -11.26 -9.44
C THR A 173 -2.66 -12.53 -9.92
N PHE A 174 -3.35 -13.67 -9.98
CA PHE A 174 -2.79 -14.92 -10.50
C PHE A 174 -2.83 -15.01 -12.04
N ALA A 175 -3.81 -14.39 -12.69
CA ALA A 175 -3.93 -14.39 -14.15
C ALA A 175 -2.87 -13.54 -14.87
N GLY A 176 -2.27 -12.56 -14.19
CA GLY A 176 -1.19 -11.71 -14.76
C GLY A 176 0.23 -12.30 -14.67
N CYS A 177 0.38 -13.55 -14.20
CA CYS A 177 1.68 -14.17 -13.95
C CYS A 177 2.09 -15.23 -15.00
N HIS A 178 1.54 -15.15 -16.21
CA HIS A 178 1.89 -16.00 -17.35
C HIS A 178 2.53 -15.21 -18.49
#